data_AF-V4BMB4-F1
#
_entry.id   AF-V4BMB4-F1
#
_cell.length_a   1.000
_cell.length_b   1.000
_cell.length_c   1.000
_cell.angle_alpha   90.00
_cell.angle_beta   90.00
_cell.angle_gamma   90.00
#
_symmetry.space_group_name_H-M   'P 1'
#
loop_
_entity.id
_entity.type
_entity.pdbx_description
1 polymer ?
#
loop_
_entity_poly.entity_id
_entity_poly.type
_entity_poly.pdbx_seq_one_letter_code
_entity_poly.pdbx_strand_id
1 'polypeptide(L)'
;MQDLPIKALENLKKLRVLRIIGCRVPKLKSDTFSGLTHIVELHLISCRIGHIEPGGIALLRNLQILNMAGNQLRYQHLREVAKLVELRKLILSQNQIQVLGSNVFDKLLHLRHIDIQGNQIQSIDKNAFQNLE
;
A
#
# COMPACT_ATOMS: atom_id res chain seq x y z
N MET A 1 7.15 -0.25 23.15
CA MET A 1 6.64 0.34 21.89
C MET A 1 7.80 0.29 20.91
N GLN A 2 7.96 -0.80 20.17
CA GLN A 2 9.04 -0.90 19.17
C GLN A 2 8.46 -0.41 17.85
N ASP A 3 8.66 0.88 17.56
CA ASP A 3 8.54 1.37 16.19
C ASP A 3 9.56 0.59 15.35
N LEU A 4 9.14 0.09 14.18
CA LEU A 4 10.03 -0.61 13.27
C LEU A 4 11.22 0.31 12.96
N PRO A 5 12.48 -0.16 12.98
CA PRO A 5 13.63 0.71 12.75
C PRO A 5 13.80 1.03 11.25
N ILE A 6 12.74 1.45 10.56
CA ILE A 6 12.82 1.88 9.15
C ILE A 6 13.74 3.10 9.04
N LYS A 7 13.82 3.93 10.09
CA LYS A 7 14.82 5.00 10.19
C LYS A 7 16.26 4.49 10.07
N ALA A 8 16.56 3.28 10.56
CA ALA A 8 17.90 2.69 10.38
C ALA A 8 18.21 2.37 8.91
N LEU A 9 17.19 2.31 8.05
CA LEU A 9 17.31 2.01 6.62
C LEU A 9 17.34 3.28 5.76
N GLU A 10 17.12 4.48 6.31
CA GLU A 10 16.93 5.72 5.54
C GLU A 10 18.10 6.05 4.59
N ASN A 11 19.31 5.61 4.94
CA ASN A 11 20.53 5.84 4.16
C ASN A 11 20.83 4.75 3.13
N LEU A 12 20.00 3.72 3.02
CA LEU A 12 20.16 2.65 2.03
C LEU A 12 19.64 3.10 0.66
N LYS A 13 20.34 4.07 0.06
CA LYS A 13 19.95 4.72 -1.21
C LYS A 13 19.84 3.77 -2.41
N LYS A 14 20.41 2.57 -2.32
CA LYS A 14 20.35 1.52 -3.34
C LYS A 14 19.25 0.47 -3.07
N LEU A 15 18.53 0.57 -1.95
CA LEU A 15 17.51 -0.39 -1.59
C LEU A 15 16.32 -0.28 -2.56
N ARG A 16 16.07 -1.37 -3.30
CA ARG A 16 14.97 -1.46 -4.27
C ARG A 16 13.81 -2.32 -3.79
N VAL A 17 14.09 -3.27 -2.91
CA VAL A 17 13.11 -4.24 -2.40
C VAL A 17 13.17 -4.23 -0.88
N LEU A 18 12.04 -3.97 -0.23
CA LEU A 18 11.91 -4.04 1.22
C LEU A 18 10.80 -5.01 1.59
N ARG A 19 11.12 -6.00 2.42
CA ARG A 19 10.16 -6.99 2.92
C ARG A 19 10.15 -6.97 4.44
N ILE A 20 8.97 -6.70 5.00
CA ILE A 20 8.69 -6.71 6.42
C ILE A 20 7.47 -7.61 6.61
N ILE A 21 7.63 -8.69 7.37
CA ILE A 21 6.62 -9.73 7.51
C ILE A 21 6.44 -10.04 8.99
N GLY A 22 5.20 -10.00 9.48
CA GLY A 22 4.85 -10.37 10.85
C GLY A 22 5.31 -9.39 11.93
N CYS A 23 5.90 -8.25 11.56
CA CYS A 23 6.30 -7.22 12.50
C CYS A 23 5.13 -6.30 12.86
N ARG A 24 5.05 -5.83 14.10
CA ARG A 24 3.96 -4.94 14.53
C ARG A 24 4.21 -3.50 14.06
N VAL A 25 3.55 -3.10 12.97
CA VAL A 25 3.60 -1.74 12.40
C VAL A 25 2.18 -1.19 12.27
N PRO A 26 1.51 -0.82 13.37
CA PRO A 26 0.08 -0.48 13.32
C PRO A 26 -0.21 0.80 12.52
N LYS A 27 0.80 1.66 12.35
CA LYS A 27 0.68 2.97 11.74
C LYS A 27 1.86 3.26 10.82
N LEU A 28 1.58 3.70 9.60
CA LEU A 28 2.55 4.29 8.69
C LEU A 28 2.44 5.82 8.81
N LYS A 29 3.40 6.42 9.51
CA LYS A 29 3.59 7.88 9.62
C LYS A 29 4.15 8.47 8.32
N SER A 30 3.97 9.77 8.10
CA SER A 30 4.49 10.47 6.90
C SER A 30 6.00 10.34 6.68
N ASP A 31 6.78 10.14 7.75
CA ASP A 31 8.24 9.97 7.72
C ASP A 31 8.69 8.51 7.71
N THR A 32 7.78 7.54 7.72
CA THR A 32 8.09 6.11 7.90
C THR A 32 9.10 5.60 6.89
N PHE A 33 8.95 5.97 5.61
CA PHE A 33 9.86 5.58 4.53
C PHE A 33 10.70 6.75 4.00
N SER A 34 10.97 7.75 4.84
CA SER A 34 11.86 8.85 4.47
C SER A 34 13.24 8.29 4.03
N GLY A 35 13.81 8.85 2.97
CA GLY A 35 15.08 8.40 2.39
C GLY A 35 15.00 7.15 1.49
N LEU A 36 13.91 6.38 1.54
CA LEU A 36 13.72 5.14 0.78
C LEU A 36 12.99 5.34 -0.56
N THR A 37 13.23 6.48 -1.22
CA THR A 37 12.52 6.91 -2.44
C THR A 37 12.82 6.07 -3.69
N HIS A 38 13.82 5.19 -3.61
CA HIS A 38 14.25 4.32 -4.71
C HIS A 38 13.64 2.91 -4.65
N ILE A 39 12.80 2.64 -3.63
CA ILE A 39 12.10 1.35 -3.54
C ILE A 39 11.15 1.18 -4.73
N VAL A 40 11.22 -0.01 -5.32
CA VAL A 40 10.38 -0.48 -6.43
C VAL A 40 9.40 -1.54 -5.94
N GLU A 41 9.78 -2.33 -4.94
CA GLU A 41 8.92 -3.37 -4.35
C GLU A 41 8.86 -3.25 -2.83
N LEU A 42 7.65 -3.14 -2.29
CA LEU A 42 7.41 -3.05 -0.85
C LEU A 42 6.42 -4.12 -0.41
N HIS A 43 6.86 -4.95 0.54
CA HIS A 43 6.02 -5.95 1.18
C HIS A 43 5.91 -5.65 2.67
N LEU A 44 4.68 -5.41 3.13
CA LEU A 44 4.32 -5.17 4.53
C LEU A 44 3.25 -6.19 4.91
N ILE A 45 3.64 -7.45 5.13
CA ILE A 45 2.69 -8.57 5.22
C ILE A 45 2.43 -8.90 6.69
N SER A 46 1.15 -9.03 7.07
CA SER A 46 0.74 -9.40 8.43
C SER A 46 1.29 -8.45 9.50
N CYS A 47 1.40 -7.16 9.18
CA CYS A 47 2.01 -6.15 10.05
C CYS A 47 1.01 -5.42 10.98
N ARG A 48 -0.28 -5.78 10.91
CA ARG A 48 -1.38 -5.12 11.64
C ARG A 48 -1.55 -3.64 11.30
N ILE A 49 -1.18 -3.23 10.08
CA ILE A 49 -1.33 -1.84 9.62
C ILE A 49 -2.82 -1.52 9.53
N GLY A 50 -3.28 -0.58 10.36
CA GLY A 50 -4.67 -0.10 10.37
C GLY A 50 -4.78 1.42 10.18
N HIS A 51 -3.65 2.10 9.97
CA HIS A 51 -3.61 3.54 9.75
C HIS A 51 -2.45 3.92 8.82
N ILE A 52 -2.75 4.75 7.82
CA ILE A 52 -1.77 5.37 6.92
C ILE A 52 -2.00 6.87 7.00
N GLU A 53 -1.03 7.60 7.53
CA GLU A 53 -1.08 9.07 7.51
C GLU A 53 -1.00 9.59 6.07
N PRO A 54 -1.52 10.78 5.79
CA PRO A 54 -1.26 11.47 4.53
C PRO A 54 0.24 11.52 4.23
N GLY A 55 0.65 10.96 3.09
CA GLY A 55 2.05 10.90 2.70
C GLY A 55 2.85 9.73 3.27
N GLY A 56 2.27 8.89 4.14
CA GLY A 56 2.95 7.77 4.79
C GLY A 56 3.50 6.70 3.85
N ILE A 57 3.02 6.67 2.60
CA ILE A 57 3.59 5.86 1.51
C ILE A 57 3.81 6.67 0.22
N ALA A 58 3.30 7.90 0.11
CA ALA A 58 3.27 8.66 -1.15
C ALA A 58 4.66 9.12 -1.65
N LEU A 59 5.69 9.06 -0.79
CA LEU A 59 7.07 9.34 -1.16
C LEU A 59 7.69 8.24 -2.04
N LEU A 60 7.09 7.05 -2.08
CA LEU A 60 7.56 5.90 -2.85
C LEU A 60 7.13 6.01 -4.32
N ARG A 61 7.55 7.09 -4.98
CA ARG A 61 7.10 7.47 -6.33
C ARG A 61 7.45 6.44 -7.42
N ASN A 62 8.48 5.64 -7.20
CA ASN A 62 8.94 4.61 -8.14
C ASN A 62 8.35 3.22 -7.83
N LEU A 63 7.41 3.12 -6.89
CA LEU A 63 6.92 1.84 -6.42
C LEU A 63 6.03 1.17 -7.47
N GLN A 64 6.42 -0.04 -7.87
CA GLN A 64 5.72 -0.83 -8.88
C GLN A 64 4.96 -2.02 -8.26
N ILE A 65 5.43 -2.55 -7.15
CA ILE A 65 4.79 -3.66 -6.43
C ILE A 65 4.55 -3.25 -4.98
N LEU A 66 3.29 -3.26 -4.58
CA LEU A 66 2.88 -3.09 -3.20
C LEU A 66 2.11 -4.31 -2.73
N ASN A 67 2.62 -4.95 -1.69
CA ASN A 67 1.93 -6.03 -1.00
C ASN A 67 1.67 -5.63 0.45
N MET A 68 0.40 -5.44 0.80
CA MET A 68 -0.08 -5.17 2.16
C MET A 68 -1.05 -6.26 2.62
N ALA A 69 -0.83 -7.50 2.21
CA ALA A 69 -1.66 -8.64 2.60
C ALA A 69 -1.69 -8.85 4.12
N GLY A 70 -2.84 -9.28 4.64
CA GLY A 70 -2.99 -9.65 6.06
C GLY A 70 -2.92 -8.46 7.03
N ASN A 71 -3.32 -7.26 6.58
CA ASN A 71 -3.37 -6.06 7.43
C ASN A 71 -4.82 -5.73 7.81
N GLN A 72 -5.04 -4.51 8.31
CA GLN A 72 -6.34 -4.03 8.80
C GLN A 72 -6.85 -2.87 7.94
N LEU A 73 -6.52 -2.88 6.65
CA LEU A 73 -6.87 -1.81 5.74
C LEU A 73 -8.36 -1.82 5.41
N ARG A 74 -8.95 -0.62 5.45
CA ARG A 74 -10.32 -0.28 5.01
C ARG A 74 -10.28 0.67 3.82
N TYR A 75 -11.44 0.91 3.19
CA TYR A 75 -11.60 1.79 2.01
C TYR A 75 -10.86 3.13 2.11
N GLN A 76 -10.95 3.81 3.26
CA GLN A 76 -10.30 5.12 3.48
C GLN A 76 -8.77 5.14 3.24
N HIS A 77 -8.10 3.99 3.32
CA HIS A 77 -6.64 3.89 3.12
C HIS A 77 -6.28 3.80 1.64
N LEU A 78 -7.24 3.41 0.77
CA LEU A 78 -7.01 3.29 -0.66
C LEU A 78 -6.68 4.66 -1.29
N ARG A 79 -7.12 5.77 -0.68
CA ARG A 79 -6.75 7.12 -1.11
C ARG A 79 -5.24 7.39 -1.08
N GLU A 80 -4.51 6.76 -0.15
CA GLU A 80 -3.06 6.91 -0.06
C GLU A 80 -2.36 5.95 -1.03
N VAL A 81 -2.90 4.75 -1.21
CA VAL A 81 -2.41 3.77 -2.19
C VAL A 81 -2.57 4.30 -3.62
N ALA A 82 -3.68 4.97 -3.93
CA ALA A 82 -3.97 5.56 -5.24
C ALA A 82 -3.01 6.70 -5.64
N LYS A 83 -2.15 7.17 -4.73
CA LYS A 83 -1.10 8.16 -5.04
C LYS A 83 0.15 7.54 -5.67
N LEU A 84 0.28 6.21 -5.64
CA LEU A 84 1.42 5.47 -6.16
C LEU A 84 1.23 5.16 -7.64
N VAL A 85 1.32 6.19 -8.48
CA VAL A 85 0.94 6.15 -9.91
C VAL A 85 1.72 5.14 -10.76
N GLU A 86 2.92 4.75 -10.31
CA GLU A 86 3.77 3.74 -10.98
C GLU A 86 3.40 2.29 -10.63
N LEU A 87 2.38 2.06 -9.78
CA LEU A 87 1.99 0.71 -9.38
C LEU A 87 1.55 -0.13 -10.57
N ARG A 88 2.12 -1.33 -10.65
CA ARG A 88 1.78 -2.38 -11.61
C ARG A 88 1.09 -3.56 -10.95
N LYS A 89 1.41 -3.81 -9.67
CA LYS A 89 0.85 -4.91 -8.88
C LYS A 89 0.47 -4.43 -7.47
N LEU A 90 -0.78 -4.64 -7.10
CA LEU A 90 -1.33 -4.28 -5.80
C LEU A 90 -1.97 -5.50 -5.13
N ILE A 91 -1.40 -5.95 -4.01
CA ILE A 91 -1.93 -7.06 -3.22
C ILE A 91 -2.48 -6.50 -1.91
N LEU A 92 -3.80 -6.58 -1.76
CA LEU A 92 -4.58 -6.15 -0.60
C LEU A 92 -5.38 -7.32 0.02
N SER A 93 -5.01 -8.56 -0.31
CA SER A 93 -5.68 -9.75 0.19
C SER A 93 -5.73 -9.79 1.72
N GLN A 94 -6.77 -10.37 2.30
CA GLN A 94 -6.92 -10.55 3.75
C GLN A 94 -6.83 -9.21 4.51
N ASN A 95 -7.63 -8.22 4.09
CA ASN A 95 -7.80 -6.95 4.77
C ASN A 95 -9.29 -6.77 5.19
N GLN A 96 -9.70 -5.56 5.53
CA GLN A 96 -11.05 -5.22 6.00
C GLN A 96 -11.77 -4.24 5.04
N ILE A 97 -11.49 -4.34 3.74
CA ILE A 97 -12.12 -3.47 2.73
C ILE A 97 -13.55 -3.95 2.52
N GLN A 98 -14.52 -3.03 2.68
CA GLN A 98 -15.94 -3.33 2.55
C GLN A 98 -16.57 -2.72 1.29
N VAL A 99 -16.00 -1.63 0.79
CA VAL A 99 -16.53 -0.89 -0.35
C VAL A 99 -15.36 -0.56 -1.27
N LEU A 100 -15.58 -0.67 -2.58
CA LEU A 100 -14.73 -0.06 -3.59
C LEU A 100 -15.54 1.03 -4.28
N GLY A 101 -15.26 2.28 -3.90
CA GLY A 101 -15.93 3.45 -4.47
C GLY A 101 -15.50 3.75 -5.89
N SER A 102 -16.27 4.64 -6.52
CA SER A 102 -16.02 5.08 -7.89
C SER A 102 -14.62 5.67 -8.06
N ASN A 103 -13.95 5.33 -9.15
CA ASN A 103 -12.65 5.90 -9.53
C ASN A 103 -11.53 5.70 -8.48
N VAL A 104 -11.67 4.75 -7.54
CA VAL A 104 -10.70 4.56 -6.45
C VAL A 104 -9.28 4.23 -6.93
N PHE A 105 -9.15 3.68 -8.14
CA PHE A 105 -7.88 3.36 -8.78
C PHE A 105 -7.62 4.17 -10.06
N ASP A 106 -8.31 5.30 -10.27
CA ASP A 106 -8.24 6.08 -11.52
C ASP A 106 -6.83 6.54 -11.92
N LYS A 107 -6.01 6.90 -10.92
CA LYS A 107 -4.62 7.36 -11.09
C LYS A 107 -3.62 6.24 -11.27
N LEU A 108 -4.00 4.98 -11.06
CA LEU A 108 -3.12 3.83 -11.16
C LEU A 108 -3.08 3.31 -12.61
N LEU A 109 -2.66 4.18 -13.54
CA LEU A 109 -2.71 3.95 -14.99
C LEU A 109 -1.82 2.78 -15.47
N HIS A 110 -0.89 2.32 -14.63
CA HIS A 110 0.00 1.19 -14.92
C HIS A 110 -0.39 -0.10 -14.22
N LEU A 111 -1.48 -0.11 -13.44
CA LEU A 111 -1.89 -1.25 -12.63
C LEU A 111 -2.43 -2.35 -13.55
N ARG A 112 -1.83 -3.53 -13.47
CA ARG A 112 -2.20 -4.72 -14.27
C ARG A 112 -2.68 -5.89 -13.41
N HIS A 113 -2.42 -5.84 -12.12
CA HIS A 113 -2.82 -6.90 -11.19
C HIS A 113 -3.28 -6.32 -9.88
N ILE A 114 -4.51 -6.66 -9.49
CA ILE A 114 -5.05 -6.37 -8.18
C ILE A 114 -5.56 -7.65 -7.53
N ASP A 115 -5.15 -7.86 -6.28
CA ASP A 115 -5.67 -8.93 -5.43
C ASP A 115 -6.37 -8.32 -4.21
N ILE A 116 -7.67 -8.58 -4.10
CA ILE A 116 -8.54 -8.15 -3.00
C ILE A 116 -9.21 -9.34 -2.31
N GLN A 117 -8.72 -10.57 -2.53
CA GLN A 117 -9.29 -11.78 -1.95
C GLN A 117 -9.33 -11.72 -0.42
N GLY A 118 -10.38 -12.28 0.20
CA GLY A 118 -10.46 -12.36 1.67
C GLY A 118 -10.67 -11.00 2.35
N ASN A 119 -11.17 -10.01 1.62
CA ASN A 119 -11.76 -8.80 2.19
C ASN A 119 -13.25 -9.01 2.52
N GLN A 120 -13.92 -7.98 3.01
CA GLN A 120 -15.33 -8.01 3.43
C GLN A 120 -16.20 -7.21 2.45
N ILE A 121 -15.93 -7.34 1.14
CA ILE A 121 -16.52 -6.49 0.11
C ILE A 121 -18.02 -6.74 0.01
N GLN A 122 -18.80 -5.68 0.24
CA GLN A 122 -20.26 -5.66 0.15
C GLN A 122 -20.72 -4.93 -1.11
N SER A 123 -19.93 -3.97 -1.61
CA SER A 123 -20.26 -3.23 -2.83
C SER A 123 -19.01 -2.81 -3.60
N ILE A 124 -19.14 -2.84 -4.93
CA ILE A 124 -18.15 -2.37 -5.88
C ILE A 124 -18.89 -1.41 -6.82
N ASP A 125 -18.42 -0.17 -6.88
CA ASP A 125 -18.92 0.79 -7.85
C ASP A 125 -18.55 0.34 -9.28
N LYS A 126 -19.45 0.54 -10.25
CA LYS A 126 -19.24 0.16 -11.64
C LYS A 126 -17.98 0.76 -12.27
N ASN A 127 -17.52 1.91 -11.77
CA ASN A 127 -16.33 2.60 -12.27
C ASN A 127 -15.10 2.40 -11.36
N ALA A 128 -15.18 1.53 -10.34
CA ALA A 128 -14.07 1.28 -9.42
C ALA A 128 -12.79 0.82 -10.15
N PHE A 129 -12.96 0.11 -11.27
CA PHE A 129 -11.90 -0.49 -12.07
C PHE A 129 -11.84 0.02 -13.52
N GLN A 130 -12.46 1.16 -13.85
CA GLN A 130 -12.64 1.58 -15.25
C GLN A 130 -11.34 1.74 -16.06
N ASN A 131 -10.20 1.97 -15.39
CA ASN A 131 -8.88 2.17 -16.01
C ASN A 131 -8.00 0.91 -15.96
N LEU A 132 -8.52 -0.21 -15.45
CA LEU A 132 -7.81 -1.49 -15.47
C LEU A 132 -8.24 -2.26 -16.72
N GLU A 133 -7.31 -2.37 -17.68
CA GLU A 133 -7.43 -3.27 -18.83
C GLU A 133 -7.01 -4.70 -18.48
#